data_AF-A0A3D2HY34-F1
#
_entry.id   AF-A0A3D2HY34-F1
#
_cell.length_a   1.000
_cell.length_b   1.000
_cell.length_c   1.000
_cell.angle_alpha   90.00
_cell.angle_beta   90.00
_cell.angle_gamma   90.00
#
_symmetry.space_group_name_H-M   'P 1'
#
loop_
_entity.id
_entity.type
_entity.pdbx_description
1 polymer ?
#
loop_
_entity_poly.entity_id
_entity_poly.type
_entity_poly.pdbx_seq_one_letter_code
_entity_poly.pdbx_strand_id
1 'polypeptide(L)'
;TMPCFGTSDRTYRNSWELMRTLGISCKEINIRNAVNVHFTDIGHDPSVHDGTYENSQARERTQILMDYASVVKGIVVGTGDLSELALGWCTYNGDHMSMYG
;
A
#
# COMPACT_ATOMS: atom_id res chain seq x y z
N THR A 1 -6.71 6.20 -0.83
CA THR A 1 -6.00 5.78 0.39
C THR A 1 -6.31 4.32 0.70
N MET A 2 -5.36 3.59 1.31
CA MET A 2 -5.49 2.16 1.62
C MET A 2 -5.15 1.89 3.09
N PRO A 3 -6.09 2.19 4.01
CA PRO A 3 -5.86 2.03 5.44
C PRO A 3 -5.74 0.55 5.84
N CYS A 4 -4.88 0.29 6.83
CA CYS A 4 -4.71 -1.04 7.43
C CYS A 4 -4.53 -0.92 8.96
N PHE A 5 -3.70 -1.75 9.59
CA PHE A 5 -3.53 -1.80 11.05
C PHE A 5 -2.75 -0.61 11.62
N GLY A 6 -1.75 -0.09 10.90
CA GLY A 6 -0.91 1.03 11.36
C GLY A 6 -1.38 2.43 10.94
N THR A 7 -2.56 2.56 10.32
CA THR A 7 -3.03 3.86 9.82
C THR A 7 -3.54 4.73 10.96
N SER A 8 -2.83 5.82 11.26
CA SER A 8 -3.28 6.83 12.23
C SER A 8 -4.30 7.80 11.63
N ASP A 9 -5.17 8.35 12.49
CA ASP A 9 -6.14 9.39 12.11
C ASP A 9 -5.48 10.59 11.45
N ARG A 10 -4.27 10.97 11.92
CA ARG A 10 -3.53 12.12 11.39
C ARG A 10 -3.10 11.88 9.95
N THR A 11 -2.42 10.76 9.68
CA THR A 11 -1.94 10.44 8.33
C THR A 11 -3.11 10.28 7.37
N TYR A 12 -4.19 9.63 7.81
CA TYR A 12 -5.41 9.48 7.05
C TYR A 12 -6.03 10.82 6.63
N ARG A 13 -6.24 11.73 7.59
CA ARG A 13 -6.84 13.05 7.34
C ARG A 13 -5.96 13.89 6.42
N ASN A 14 -4.65 13.90 6.65
CA ASN A 14 -3.70 14.64 5.81
C ASN A 14 -3.78 14.19 4.34
N SER A 15 -3.77 12.88 4.07
CA SER A 15 -3.89 12.37 2.70
C SER A 15 -5.22 12.79 2.07
N TRP A 16 -6.33 12.67 2.79
CA TRP A 16 -7.65 13.05 2.28
C TRP A 16 -7.77 14.55 2.00
N GLU A 17 -7.26 15.39 2.89
CA GLU A 17 -7.27 16.84 2.74
C GLU A 17 -6.43 17.31 1.56
N LEU A 18 -5.24 16.73 1.39
CA LEU A 18 -4.37 17.01 0.24
C LEU A 18 -5.08 16.67 -1.08
N MET A 19 -5.61 15.44 -1.18
CA MET A 19 -6.28 15.01 -2.42
C MET A 19 -7.52 15.86 -2.74
N ARG A 20 -8.30 16.25 -1.72
CA ARG A 20 -9.45 17.15 -1.88
C ARG A 20 -9.03 18.53 -2.36
N THR A 21 -7.98 19.11 -1.78
CA THR A 21 -7.46 20.43 -2.15
C THR A 21 -6.97 20.46 -3.58
N LEU A 22 -6.36 19.37 -4.07
CA LEU A 22 -5.90 19.24 -5.45
C LEU A 22 -7.02 18.93 -6.46
N GLY A 23 -8.25 18.68 -6.01
CA GLY A 23 -9.39 18.35 -6.87
C GLY A 23 -9.23 17.02 -7.62
N ILE A 24 -8.40 16.10 -7.11
CA ILE A 24 -8.18 14.80 -7.75
C ILE A 24 -9.25 13.79 -7.36
N SER A 25 -9.49 12.81 -8.23
CA SER A 25 -10.40 11.70 -7.93
C SER A 25 -9.81 10.84 -6.81
N CYS A 26 -10.58 10.64 -5.75
CA CYS A 26 -10.15 9.91 -4.56
C CYS A 26 -10.95 8.62 -4.42
N LYS A 27 -10.27 7.53 -4.03
CA LYS A 27 -10.91 6.28 -3.62
C LYS A 27 -10.26 5.74 -2.36
N GLU A 28 -11.08 5.20 -1.48
CA GLU A 28 -10.62 4.46 -0.32
C GLU A 28 -10.89 2.97 -0.49
N ILE A 29 -9.87 2.16 -0.21
CA ILE A 29 -9.97 0.70 -0.23
C ILE A 29 -9.34 0.19 1.06
N ASN A 30 -10.15 -0.25 2.02
CA ASN A 30 -9.66 -0.80 3.28
C ASN A 30 -9.14 -2.22 3.05
N ILE A 31 -7.86 -2.45 3.33
CA ILE A 31 -7.18 -3.72 3.04
C ILE A 31 -7.12 -4.66 4.25
N ARG A 32 -7.67 -4.27 5.41
CA ARG A 32 -7.53 -5.03 6.66
C ARG A 32 -8.03 -6.47 6.53
N ASN A 33 -9.17 -6.68 5.89
CA ASN A 33 -9.74 -8.01 5.72
C ASN A 33 -8.90 -8.87 4.78
N ALA A 34 -8.42 -8.31 3.67
CA ALA A 34 -7.57 -9.03 2.72
C ALA A 34 -6.25 -9.47 3.35
N VAL A 35 -5.60 -8.58 4.12
CA VAL A 35 -4.36 -8.92 4.83
C VAL A 35 -4.61 -9.98 5.92
N ASN A 36 -5.73 -9.93 6.65
CA ASN A 36 -6.08 -10.98 7.63
C ASN A 36 -6.28 -12.36 6.98
N VAL A 37 -6.90 -12.41 5.80
CA VAL A 37 -7.02 -13.65 5.03
C VAL A 37 -5.64 -14.13 4.62
N HIS A 38 -4.80 -13.24 4.07
CA HIS A 38 -3.44 -13.57 3.68
C HIS A 38 -2.61 -14.14 4.85
N PHE A 39 -2.70 -13.53 6.03
CA PHE A 39 -2.06 -14.03 7.24
C PHE A 39 -2.55 -15.44 7.60
N THR A 40 -3.84 -15.68 7.50
CA THR A 40 -4.42 -17.01 7.75
C THR A 40 -3.88 -18.05 6.77
N ASP A 41 -3.82 -17.70 5.48
CA ASP A 41 -3.40 -18.61 4.41
C ASP A 41 -1.92 -19.00 4.50
N ILE A 42 -1.05 -18.09 4.99
CA ILE A 42 0.38 -18.35 5.17
C ILE A 42 0.72 -18.83 6.59
N GLY A 43 -0.25 -18.90 7.50
CA GLY A 43 -0.06 -19.27 8.90
C GLY A 43 0.69 -18.23 9.74
N HIS A 44 0.61 -16.95 9.39
CA HIS A 44 1.24 -15.85 10.14
C HIS A 44 0.33 -15.36 11.28
N ASP A 45 0.87 -15.22 12.48
CA ASP A 45 0.16 -14.64 13.62
C ASP A 45 0.13 -13.11 13.50
N PRO A 46 -1.06 -12.45 13.43
CA PRO A 46 -1.14 -10.99 13.32
C PRO A 46 -0.54 -10.22 14.50
N SER A 47 -0.33 -10.86 15.65
CA SER A 47 0.33 -10.25 16.82
C SER A 47 1.85 -10.18 16.69
N VAL A 48 2.44 -10.95 15.76
CA VAL A 48 3.87 -10.94 15.45
C VAL A 48 4.16 -9.86 14.42
N HIS A 49 4.67 -8.72 14.89
CA HIS A 49 5.01 -7.55 14.07
C HIS A 49 6.45 -7.64 13.54
N ASP A 50 6.70 -8.58 12.63
CA ASP A 50 7.99 -8.76 11.96
C ASP A 50 7.94 -8.27 10.50
N GLY A 51 9.01 -8.52 9.74
CA GLY A 51 9.05 -8.16 8.32
C GLY A 51 7.94 -8.80 7.49
N THR A 52 7.41 -9.97 7.87
CA THR A 52 6.28 -10.61 7.18
C THR A 52 5.01 -9.78 7.37
N TYR A 53 4.78 -9.28 8.57
CA TYR A 53 3.64 -8.41 8.89
C TYR A 53 3.63 -7.12 8.06
N GLU A 54 4.79 -6.47 7.90
CA GLU A 54 4.93 -5.25 7.10
C GLU A 54 4.85 -5.54 5.59
N ASN A 55 5.59 -6.55 5.12
CA ASN A 55 5.66 -6.93 3.71
C ASN A 55 4.28 -7.35 3.16
N SER A 56 3.49 -8.08 3.96
CA SER A 56 2.15 -8.52 3.54
C SER A 56 1.23 -7.33 3.24
N GLN A 57 1.29 -6.29 4.08
CA GLN A 57 0.52 -5.07 3.86
C GLN A 57 1.03 -4.27 2.66
N ALA A 58 2.34 -4.22 2.43
CA ALA A 58 2.92 -3.54 1.27
C ALA A 58 2.53 -4.22 -0.04
N ARG A 59 2.62 -5.57 -0.10
CA ARG A 59 2.25 -6.36 -1.29
C ARG A 59 0.76 -6.27 -1.61
N GLU A 60 -0.10 -6.32 -0.60
CA GLU A 60 -1.56 -6.20 -0.78
C GLU A 60 -1.93 -4.86 -1.44
N ARG A 61 -1.29 -3.76 -1.02
CA ARG A 61 -1.52 -2.43 -1.62
C ARG A 61 -1.14 -2.41 -3.10
N THR A 62 0.02 -2.94 -3.43
CA THR A 62 0.51 -2.96 -4.82
C THR A 62 -0.38 -3.82 -5.70
N GLN A 63 -0.79 -5.00 -5.24
CA GLN A 63 -1.71 -5.86 -5.98
C GLN A 63 -3.00 -5.12 -6.36
N ILE A 64 -3.66 -4.50 -5.37
CA ILE A 64 -4.89 -3.73 -5.59
C ILE A 64 -4.65 -2.56 -6.56
N LEU A 65 -3.53 -1.84 -6.44
CA LEU A 65 -3.22 -0.71 -7.33
C LEU A 65 -3.03 -1.17 -8.78
N MET A 66 -2.31 -2.27 -9.00
CA MET A 66 -2.05 -2.82 -10.34
C MET A 66 -3.35 -3.31 -11.00
N ASP A 67 -4.21 -3.99 -10.25
CA ASP A 67 -5.51 -4.45 -10.75
C ASP A 67 -6.46 -3.27 -11.00
N TYR A 68 -6.49 -2.28 -10.10
CA TYR A 68 -7.33 -1.10 -10.27
C TYR A 68 -6.86 -0.23 -11.44
N ALA A 69 -5.55 -0.11 -11.68
CA ALA A 69 -5.00 0.55 -12.86
C ALA A 69 -5.51 -0.09 -14.14
N SER A 70 -5.64 -1.43 -14.18
CA SER A 70 -6.22 -2.14 -15.32
C SER A 70 -7.69 -1.80 -15.54
N VAL A 71 -8.48 -1.65 -14.46
CA VAL A 71 -9.90 -1.24 -14.53
C VAL A 71 -10.06 0.16 -15.11
N VAL A 72 -9.24 1.11 -14.65
CA VAL A 72 -9.33 2.52 -15.09
C VAL A 72 -8.50 2.82 -16.34
N LYS A 73 -7.79 1.81 -16.88
CA LYS A 73 -6.81 1.94 -17.98
C LYS A 73 -5.75 3.02 -17.68
N GLY A 74 -5.32 3.06 -16.43
CA GLY A 74 -4.31 4.00 -15.93
C GLY A 74 -2.95 3.34 -15.75
N ILE A 75 -2.01 4.12 -15.19
CA ILE A 75 -0.69 3.65 -14.79
C ILE A 75 -0.50 3.79 -13.28
N VAL A 76 0.26 2.88 -12.69
CA VAL A 76 0.68 2.97 -11.29
C VAL A 76 1.97 3.77 -11.22
N VAL A 77 1.94 4.89 -10.49
CA VAL A 77 3.10 5.74 -10.21
C VAL A 77 3.69 5.35 -8.86
N GLY A 78 4.97 4.98 -8.86
CA GLY A 78 5.74 4.66 -7.66
C GLY A 78 6.17 5.92 -6.93
N THR A 79 6.46 5.77 -5.63
CA THR A 79 6.90 6.89 -4.78
C THR A 79 8.21 6.60 -4.06
N GLY A 80 8.88 5.49 -4.40
CA GLY A 80 10.15 5.12 -3.80
C GLY A 80 11.24 6.11 -4.18
N ASP A 81 11.99 6.61 -3.20
CA ASP A 81 13.07 7.55 -3.45
C ASP A 81 14.43 6.84 -3.69
N LEU A 82 15.41 7.59 -4.19
CA LEU A 82 16.74 7.06 -4.52
C LEU A 82 17.46 6.45 -3.30
N SER A 83 17.22 6.99 -2.10
CA SER A 83 17.85 6.52 -0.87
C SER A 83 17.26 5.19 -0.42
N GLU A 84 15.93 5.04 -0.53
CA GLU A 84 15.21 3.80 -0.24
C GLU A 84 15.65 2.67 -1.18
N LEU A 85 15.77 2.97 -2.48
CA LEU A 85 16.24 2.01 -3.48
C LEU A 85 17.71 1.61 -3.24
N ALA A 86 18.58 2.58 -2.95
CA ALA A 86 20.00 2.33 -2.76
C ALA A 86 20.31 1.47 -1.53
N LEU A 87 19.49 1.60 -0.46
CA LEU A 87 19.67 0.85 0.78
C LEU A 87 18.85 -0.44 0.83
N GLY A 88 18.05 -0.74 -0.20
CA GLY A 88 17.13 -1.87 -0.21
C GLY A 88 16.00 -1.72 0.82
N TRP A 89 15.68 -0.48 1.22
CA TRP A 89 14.62 -0.16 2.16
C TRP A 89 13.27 -0.07 1.44
N CYS A 90 12.89 -1.17 0.79
CA CYS A 90 11.60 -1.32 0.13
C CYS A 90 11.20 -2.80 0.14
N THR A 91 9.90 -3.06 0.11
CA THR A 91 9.37 -4.41 -0.09
C THR A 91 9.48 -4.76 -1.56
N TYR A 92 10.35 -5.71 -1.90
CA TYR A 92 10.37 -6.30 -3.24
C TYR A 92 9.01 -6.92 -3.57
N ASN A 93 8.51 -6.65 -4.78
CA ASN A 93 7.13 -6.93 -5.22
C ASN A 93 6.02 -6.24 -4.40
N GLY A 94 6.36 -5.22 -3.61
CA GLY A 94 5.43 -4.34 -2.90
C GLY A 94 5.54 -2.91 -3.42
N ASP A 95 5.90 -1.99 -2.53
CA ASP A 95 6.07 -0.55 -2.78
C ASP A 95 7.21 -0.21 -3.76
N HIS A 96 8.13 -1.14 -4.00
CA HIS A 96 9.12 -1.02 -5.07
C HIS A 96 8.50 -1.10 -6.48
N MET A 97 7.35 -1.76 -6.66
CA MET A 97 6.79 -1.99 -7.99
C MET A 97 5.90 -0.84 -8.45
N SER A 98 6.18 -0.32 -9.64
CA SER A 98 5.34 0.64 -10.35
C SER A 98 5.53 0.52 -11.86
N MET A 99 4.63 1.15 -12.63
CA MET A 99 4.81 1.28 -14.08
C MET A 99 5.73 2.47 -14.43
N TYR A 100 5.86 3.41 -13.50
CA TYR A 100 6.77 4.55 -13.58
C TYR A 100 7.24 4.91 -12.16
N GLY A 101 8.54 5.14 -11.98
CA GLY A 101 9.17 5.46 -10.69
C GLY A 101 10.13 6.64 -10.81
#